data_AF-A0A1I8HJC5-F1
#
_entry.id   AF-A0A1I8HJC5-F1
#
_cell.length_a   1.000
_cell.length_b   1.000
_cell.length_c   1.000
_cell.angle_alpha   90.00
_cell.angle_beta   90.00
_cell.angle_gamma   90.00
#
_symmetry.space_group_name_H-M   'P 1'
#
loop_
_entity.id
_entity.type
_entity.pdbx_description
1 polymer ?
#
loop_
_entity_poly.entity_id
_entity_poly.type
_entity_poly.pdbx_seq_one_letter_code
_entity_poly.pdbx_strand_id
1 'polypeptide(L)'
;PRMTEAKDKTNVMRDIRIAKLCLNICVGESGDRLTRAAKVLEQLTNQQPVYSKARLTVRSFAIRRNERIAVHCTVRGDKAKDILERGLKVKEYELPRSCFAANGNFGFGINEHIDLGIKYDPSIGIFGMDYYVVLQRTGNRVQYRRRKRNRVGPKQHIAREEAIKWFQTTYDGPRMTEAKDKTNVMRDIRIAKLCLNICVGESGDRLTRAAKVLEQLTNQQPVYSKARLTVRSFAIRRNERIAVHCTVRGDKAKDILERGLKVKEYELPRSCFAANGNFGFGINEHIDLGIKYDPSIGIFGMDYYVVLQRTGNRVQYRRRKQNRVGPKQHIAREEAIKWFQTTYDGVIMNR
;
A
#
# COMPACT_ATOMS: atom_id res chain seq x y z
N PRO A 1 -33.66 33.52 -9.70
CA PRO A 1 -33.64 32.23 -8.97
C PRO A 1 -32.22 31.86 -8.52
N ARG A 2 -31.77 32.43 -7.39
CA ARG A 2 -30.54 31.98 -6.72
C ARG A 2 -30.85 30.63 -6.07
N MET A 3 -30.22 29.56 -6.55
CA MET A 3 -30.26 28.27 -5.89
C MET A 3 -29.64 28.43 -4.50
N THR A 4 -30.48 28.37 -3.48
CA THR A 4 -30.08 28.24 -2.09
C THR A 4 -29.42 26.88 -1.94
N GLU A 5 -28.09 26.87 -1.74
CA GLU A 5 -27.38 25.67 -1.30
C GLU A 5 -28.04 25.17 -0.02
N ALA A 6 -28.63 23.98 -0.10
CA ALA A 6 -29.20 23.29 1.04
C ALA A 6 -28.09 23.04 2.05
N LYS A 7 -28.08 23.82 3.15
CA LYS A 7 -27.34 23.47 4.36
C LYS A 7 -27.83 22.09 4.79
N ASP A 8 -27.04 21.06 4.52
CA ASP A 8 -27.18 19.74 5.14
C ASP A 8 -27.44 19.98 6.63
N LYS A 9 -28.50 19.37 7.18
CA LYS A 9 -28.82 19.44 8.61
C LYS A 9 -27.65 18.82 9.40
N THR A 10 -26.63 19.61 9.69
CA THR A 10 -25.42 19.18 10.38
C THR A 10 -25.79 18.84 11.82
N ASN A 11 -25.63 17.57 12.19
CA ASN A 11 -25.82 17.13 13.55
C ASN A 11 -24.74 17.78 14.44
N VAL A 12 -25.15 18.75 15.26
CA VAL A 12 -24.28 19.53 16.17
C VAL A 12 -23.41 18.63 17.06
N MET A 13 -23.87 17.42 17.40
CA MET A 13 -23.10 16.48 18.24
C MET A 13 -21.95 15.78 17.49
N ARG A 14 -21.90 15.92 16.16
CA ARG A 14 -20.85 15.38 15.28
C ARG A 14 -19.77 16.38 14.92
N ASP A 15 -19.87 17.61 15.41
CA ASP A 15 -18.83 18.61 15.22
C ASP A 15 -17.51 18.14 15.84
N ILE A 16 -16.44 18.36 15.08
CA ILE A 16 -15.09 17.95 15.47
C ILE A 16 -14.54 19.03 16.41
N ARG A 17 -14.00 18.59 17.54
CA ARG A 17 -13.30 19.47 18.50
C ARG A 17 -12.00 18.85 18.96
N ILE A 18 -11.09 19.70 19.41
CA ILE A 18 -9.86 19.27 20.06
C ILE A 18 -10.20 18.66 21.43
N ALA A 19 -9.87 17.38 21.61
CA ALA A 19 -10.07 16.66 22.86
C ALA A 19 -9.00 17.02 23.89
N LYS A 20 -7.76 17.00 23.41
CA LYS A 20 -6.53 17.26 24.17
C LYS A 20 -5.39 17.52 23.19
N LEU A 21 -4.45 18.34 23.64
CA LEU A 21 -3.13 18.50 23.05
C LEU A 21 -2.14 17.80 23.97
N CYS A 22 -1.37 16.85 23.44
CA CYS A 22 -0.28 16.20 24.15
C CYS A 22 1.03 16.78 23.62
N LEU A 23 1.81 17.38 24.50
CA LEU A 23 3.15 17.88 24.22
C LEU A 23 4.16 16.88 24.77
N ASN A 24 5.18 16.56 23.99
CA ASN A 24 6.22 15.62 24.38
C ASN A 24 7.59 16.18 24.03
N ILE A 25 8.51 16.15 24.99
CA ILE A 25 9.94 16.38 24.77
C ILE A 25 10.66 15.07 25.10
N CYS A 26 11.28 14.47 24.09
CA CYS A 26 12.15 13.31 24.27
C CYS A 26 13.61 13.78 24.24
N VAL A 27 14.33 13.56 25.34
CA VAL A 27 15.75 13.94 25.43
C VAL A 27 16.65 12.72 25.21
N GLY A 28 16.16 11.52 25.52
CA GLY A 28 16.90 10.27 25.34
C GLY A 28 17.92 9.97 26.44
N GLU A 29 18.04 10.83 27.43
CA GLU A 29 18.90 10.68 28.60
C GLU A 29 18.20 11.16 29.87
N SER A 30 18.64 10.64 31.01
CA SER A 30 18.26 11.14 32.32
C SER A 30 19.20 12.27 32.81
N GLY A 31 18.83 12.96 33.89
CA GLY A 31 19.65 14.01 34.50
C GLY A 31 19.15 15.43 34.25
N ASP A 32 20.06 16.41 34.33
CA ASP A 32 19.74 17.84 34.35
C ASP A 32 19.09 18.33 33.06
N ARG A 33 19.47 17.77 31.92
CA ARG A 33 18.87 18.16 30.65
C ARG A 33 17.38 17.83 30.61
N LEU A 34 16.97 16.71 31.21
CA LEU A 34 15.58 16.31 31.31
C LEU A 34 14.79 17.18 32.30
N THR A 35 15.40 17.60 33.41
CA THR A 35 14.76 18.51 34.37
C THR A 35 14.60 19.91 33.81
N ARG A 36 15.56 20.39 32.99
CA ARG A 36 15.44 21.63 32.22
C ARG A 36 14.30 21.57 31.20
N ALA A 37 14.19 20.47 30.44
CA ALA A 37 13.07 20.25 29.53
C ALA A 37 11.71 20.24 30.25
N ALA A 38 11.64 19.72 31.48
CA ALA A 38 10.44 19.80 32.30
C ALA A 38 10.05 21.25 32.63
N LYS A 39 11.02 22.11 32.98
CA LYS A 39 10.77 23.54 33.22
C LYS A 39 10.24 24.25 31.97
N VAL A 40 10.73 23.92 30.77
CA VAL A 40 10.21 24.47 29.51
C VAL A 40 8.74 24.13 29.32
N LEU A 41 8.37 22.86 29.52
CA LEU A 41 6.97 22.44 29.42
C LEU A 41 6.09 23.09 30.49
N GLU A 42 6.61 23.26 31.70
CA GLU A 42 5.90 23.94 32.78
C GLU A 42 5.65 25.41 32.44
N GLN A 43 6.66 26.14 31.94
CA GLN A 43 6.51 27.54 31.50
C GLN A 43 5.51 27.69 30.35
N LEU A 44 5.50 26.74 29.40
CA LEU A 44 4.59 26.79 28.26
C LEU A 44 3.14 26.46 28.66
N THR A 45 2.94 25.46 29.53
CA THR A 45 1.61 24.89 29.82
C THR A 45 1.00 25.37 31.13
N ASN A 46 1.80 25.95 32.03
CA ASN A 46 1.46 26.23 33.42
C ASN A 46 0.93 24.98 34.15
N GLN A 47 1.52 23.81 33.86
CA GLN A 47 1.17 22.53 34.45
C GLN A 47 2.43 21.75 34.78
N GLN A 48 2.39 21.02 35.89
CA GLN A 48 3.45 20.10 36.28
C GLN A 48 3.50 18.91 35.30
N PRO A 49 4.61 18.75 34.54
CA PRO A 49 4.67 17.73 33.52
C PRO A 49 5.07 16.36 34.12
N VAL A 50 4.77 15.28 33.39
CA VAL A 50 4.99 13.90 33.85
C VAL A 50 6.21 13.30 33.15
N TYR A 51 7.10 12.71 33.94
CA TYR A 51 8.28 12.00 33.44
C TYR A 51 7.92 10.60 32.92
N SER A 52 8.29 10.33 31.68
CA SER A 52 8.16 9.03 31.03
C SER A 52 9.39 8.15 31.33
N LYS A 53 9.14 6.90 31.71
CA LYS A 53 10.17 5.89 31.96
C LYS A 53 10.37 4.97 30.76
N ALA A 54 11.61 4.59 30.49
CA ALA A 54 11.97 3.63 29.46
C ALA A 54 11.38 2.24 29.78
N ARG A 55 10.64 1.67 28.84
CA ARG A 55 10.03 0.34 29.01
C ARG A 55 11.04 -0.80 28.92
N LEU A 56 12.09 -0.62 28.11
CA LEU A 56 13.11 -1.62 27.78
C LEU A 56 14.49 -0.97 27.78
N THR A 57 15.52 -1.79 27.95
CA THR A 57 16.93 -1.39 27.76
C THR A 57 17.27 -1.46 26.29
N VAL A 58 17.83 -0.40 25.72
CA VAL A 58 18.30 -0.34 24.33
C VAL A 58 19.74 0.17 24.32
N ARG A 59 20.70 -0.76 24.14
CA ARG A 59 22.13 -0.45 24.25
C ARG A 59 22.61 0.57 23.22
N SER A 60 22.10 0.53 21.99
CA SER A 60 22.48 1.46 20.92
C SER A 60 22.12 2.91 21.22
N PHE A 61 21.08 3.15 22.03
CA PHE A 61 20.68 4.49 22.47
C PHE A 61 21.19 4.81 23.88
N ALA A 62 22.03 3.95 24.47
CA ALA A 62 22.50 4.06 25.85
C ALA A 62 21.40 4.13 26.94
N ILE A 63 20.15 3.75 26.62
CA ILE A 63 19.01 3.84 27.55
C ILE A 63 18.83 2.53 28.34
N ARG A 64 18.69 2.65 29.66
CA ARG A 64 18.38 1.53 30.56
C ARG A 64 16.88 1.46 30.88
N ARG A 65 16.38 0.25 31.16
CA ARG A 65 14.99 0.06 31.61
C ARG A 65 14.70 0.88 32.87
N ASN A 66 13.51 1.47 32.92
CA ASN A 66 13.00 2.37 33.97
C ASN A 66 13.71 3.73 34.10
N GLU A 67 14.67 4.03 33.24
CA GLU A 67 15.29 5.35 33.17
C GLU A 67 14.29 6.41 32.69
N ARG A 68 14.37 7.62 33.24
CA ARG A 68 13.52 8.74 32.78
C ARG A 68 14.12 9.30 31.50
N ILE A 69 13.38 9.27 30.40
CA ILE A 69 13.90 9.57 29.05
C ILE A 69 13.17 10.73 28.35
N ALA A 70 11.94 11.01 28.76
CA ALA A 70 11.09 12.02 28.14
C ALA A 70 10.20 12.66 29.19
N VAL A 71 9.72 13.86 28.89
CA VAL A 71 8.76 14.60 29.69
C VAL A 71 7.59 14.96 28.79
N HIS A 72 6.37 14.73 29.27
CA HIS A 72 5.17 15.05 28.51
C HIS A 72 4.13 15.75 29.38
N CYS A 73 3.32 16.58 28.74
CA CYS A 73 2.22 17.31 29.35
C CYS A 73 0.96 17.19 28.48
N THR A 74 -0.21 17.05 29.10
CA THR A 74 -1.49 16.98 28.38
C THR A 74 -2.35 18.20 28.72
N VAL A 75 -2.53 19.08 27.74
CA VAL A 75 -3.34 20.28 27.85
C VAL A 75 -4.73 20.03 27.25
N ARG A 76 -5.76 20.66 27.80
CA ARG A 76 -7.16 20.58 27.33
C ARG A 76 -7.84 21.95 27.40
N GLY A 77 -8.99 22.07 26.74
CA GLY A 77 -9.79 23.30 26.75
C GLY A 77 -9.13 24.42 25.95
N ASP A 78 -9.35 25.66 26.35
CA ASP A 78 -8.91 26.83 25.59
C ASP A 78 -7.38 26.98 25.62
N LYS A 79 -6.72 26.65 26.74
CA LYS A 79 -5.25 26.55 26.81
C LYS A 79 -4.64 25.68 25.70
N ALA A 80 -5.34 24.60 25.32
CA ALA A 80 -4.85 23.71 24.26
C ALA A 80 -4.98 24.35 22.87
N LYS A 81 -6.00 25.19 22.65
CA LYS A 81 -6.17 25.92 21.39
C LYS A 81 -5.09 26.99 21.26
N ASP A 82 -4.85 27.77 22.33
CA ASP A 82 -3.87 28.85 22.32
C ASP A 82 -2.44 28.34 22.10
N ILE A 83 -2.08 27.22 22.73
CA ILE A 83 -0.75 26.62 22.56
C ILE A 83 -0.63 25.96 21.18
N LEU A 84 -1.70 25.34 20.67
CA LEU A 84 -1.72 24.77 19.33
C LEU A 84 -1.55 25.85 18.26
N GLU A 85 -2.25 26.97 18.39
CA GLU A 85 -2.17 28.09 17.46
C GLU A 85 -0.76 28.69 17.41
N ARG A 86 -0.12 28.87 18.57
CA ARG A 86 1.30 29.27 18.63
C ARG A 86 2.21 28.28 17.90
N GLY A 87 1.99 26.97 18.06
CA GLY A 87 2.79 25.95 17.37
C GLY A 87 2.53 25.87 15.86
N LEU A 88 1.28 26.07 15.43
CA LEU A 88 0.92 26.07 14.01
C LEU A 88 1.47 27.30 13.29
N LYS A 89 1.55 28.45 13.96
CA LYS A 89 2.16 29.65 13.41
C LYS A 89 3.63 29.44 13.03
N VAL A 90 4.39 28.69 13.82
CA VAL A 90 5.78 28.31 13.51
C VAL A 90 5.88 27.44 12.25
N LYS A 91 4.83 26.69 11.94
CA LYS A 91 4.72 25.88 10.71
C LYS A 91 3.96 26.58 9.59
N GLU A 92 3.69 27.89 9.72
CA GLU A 92 2.96 28.67 8.73
C GLU A 92 1.59 28.07 8.38
N TYR A 93 0.97 27.35 9.33
CA TYR A 93 -0.27 26.58 9.15
C TYR A 93 -0.19 25.51 8.05
N GLU A 94 1.01 25.14 7.61
CA GLU A 94 1.26 24.09 6.62
C GLU A 94 1.63 22.77 7.30
N LEU A 95 0.85 21.72 7.06
CA LEU A 95 1.14 20.38 7.54
C LEU A 95 1.05 19.35 6.40
N PRO A 96 2.06 18.47 6.24
CA PRO A 96 2.00 17.44 5.23
C PRO A 96 0.94 16.39 5.57
N ARG A 97 0.37 15.74 4.55
CA ARG A 97 -0.65 14.68 4.73
C ARG A 97 -0.21 13.56 5.68
N SER A 98 1.09 13.28 5.75
CA SER A 98 1.68 12.27 6.63
C SER A 98 1.52 12.57 8.11
N CYS A 99 1.36 13.84 8.49
CA CYS A 99 1.11 14.25 9.87
C CYS A 99 -0.28 13.81 10.37
N PHE A 100 -1.21 13.52 9.46
CA PHE A 100 -2.56 13.08 9.80
C PHE A 100 -2.66 11.56 9.85
N ALA A 101 -2.99 11.04 11.03
CA ALA A 101 -3.20 9.62 11.26
C ALA A 101 -4.56 9.14 10.70
N ALA A 102 -4.68 7.83 10.51
CA ALA A 102 -5.90 7.20 10.00
C ALA A 102 -7.14 7.42 10.91
N ASN A 103 -6.91 7.66 12.21
CA ASN A 103 -7.94 7.92 13.22
C ASN A 103 -8.32 9.41 13.35
N GLY A 104 -7.84 10.27 12.42
CA GLY A 104 -8.15 11.70 12.38
C GLY A 104 -7.34 12.55 13.37
N ASN A 105 -6.44 11.96 14.15
CA ASN A 105 -5.51 12.72 14.97
C ASN A 105 -4.33 13.21 14.11
N PHE A 106 -3.64 14.26 14.54
CA PHE A 106 -2.46 14.73 13.84
C PHE A 106 -1.38 15.20 14.80
N GLY A 107 -0.15 15.20 14.33
CA GLY A 107 0.97 15.71 15.11
C GLY A 107 2.08 16.27 14.23
N PHE A 108 2.87 17.15 14.82
CA PHE A 108 3.99 17.81 14.16
C PHE A 108 5.08 18.13 15.18
N GLY A 109 6.32 18.14 14.71
CA GLY A 109 7.48 18.50 15.52
C GLY A 109 7.87 19.96 15.30
N ILE A 110 8.24 20.62 16.38
CA ILE A 110 8.90 21.93 16.38
C ILE A 110 10.34 21.71 16.85
N ASN A 111 11.32 22.24 16.10
CA ASN A 111 12.73 22.03 16.43
C ASN A 111 13.17 22.87 17.62
N GLU A 112 12.59 24.06 17.78
CA GLU A 112 12.97 25.03 18.80
C GLU A 112 11.75 25.57 19.53
N HIS A 113 11.71 25.43 20.85
CA HIS A 113 10.62 26.01 21.65
C HIS A 113 10.68 27.54 21.77
N ILE A 114 11.78 28.19 21.34
CA ILE A 114 11.91 29.66 21.37
C ILE A 114 10.90 30.28 20.39
N ASP A 115 10.66 29.63 19.26
CA ASP A 115 9.69 30.05 18.23
C ASP A 115 8.24 30.13 18.77
N LEU A 116 7.97 29.53 19.93
CA LEU A 116 6.66 29.58 20.61
C LEU A 116 6.45 30.85 21.44
N GLY A 117 7.41 31.78 21.43
CA GLY A 117 7.35 33.06 22.15
C GLY A 117 7.84 32.99 23.61
N ILE A 118 8.60 31.96 23.97
CA ILE A 118 9.24 31.87 25.30
C ILE A 118 10.59 32.59 25.25
N LYS A 119 10.88 33.44 26.24
CA LYS A 119 12.17 34.12 26.34
C LYS A 119 13.29 33.09 26.56
N TYR A 120 14.36 33.21 25.79
CA TYR A 120 15.51 32.32 25.91
C TYR A 120 16.21 32.48 27.27
N ASP A 121 16.46 31.34 27.92
CA ASP A 121 17.30 31.25 29.12
C ASP A 121 18.52 30.34 28.80
N PRO A 122 19.75 30.89 28.85
CA PRO A 122 20.97 30.13 28.58
C PRO A 122 21.16 28.91 29.49
N SER A 123 20.58 28.91 30.69
CA SER A 123 20.69 27.78 31.62
C SER A 123 19.85 26.58 31.18
N ILE A 124 18.75 26.79 30.46
CA ILE A 124 17.83 25.74 30.02
C ILE A 124 18.34 25.11 28.72
N GLY A 125 18.79 25.95 27.79
CA GLY A 125 19.17 25.54 26.43
C GLY A 125 17.98 25.40 25.49
N ILE A 126 18.20 24.91 24.27
CA ILE A 126 17.18 24.77 23.23
C ILE A 126 16.68 23.32 23.16
N PHE A 127 15.37 23.17 23.06
CA PHE A 127 14.69 21.87 22.99
C PHE A 127 13.67 21.86 21.86
N GLY A 128 13.65 20.74 21.13
CA GLY A 128 12.55 20.41 20.24
C GLY A 128 11.36 19.82 21.01
N MET A 129 10.17 19.98 20.45
CA MET A 129 8.91 19.59 21.06
C MET A 129 7.98 18.96 20.03
N ASP A 130 7.39 17.83 20.40
CA ASP A 130 6.38 17.14 19.60
C ASP A 130 4.99 17.56 20.05
N TYR A 131 4.18 17.99 19.09
CA TYR A 131 2.76 18.29 19.26
C TYR A 131 1.95 17.10 18.76
N TYR A 132 1.03 16.60 19.58
CA TYR A 132 0.08 15.58 19.16
C TYR A 132 -1.34 15.98 19.57
N VAL A 133 -2.17 16.30 18.59
CA VAL A 133 -3.54 16.76 18.74
C VAL A 133 -4.48 15.56 18.60
N VAL A 134 -5.31 15.36 19.61
CA VAL A 134 -6.40 14.37 19.55
C VAL A 134 -7.70 15.06 19.22
N LEU A 135 -8.27 14.71 18.07
CA LEU A 135 -9.60 15.18 17.67
C LEU A 135 -10.67 14.20 18.16
N GLN A 136 -11.81 14.72 18.58
CA GLN A 136 -12.95 13.90 18.94
C GLN A 136 -14.28 14.57 18.62
N ARG A 137 -15.28 13.74 18.31
CA ARG A 137 -16.69 14.14 18.33
C ARG A 137 -17.25 14.02 19.75
N THR A 138 -18.33 14.73 20.04
CA THR A 138 -19.03 14.60 21.33
C THR A 138 -19.63 13.21 21.47
N GLY A 139 -19.44 12.55 22.61
CA GLY A 139 -19.95 11.18 22.86
C GLY A 139 -18.87 10.12 23.09
N ASN A 140 -17.58 10.46 22.91
CA ASN A 140 -16.47 9.54 23.20
C ASN A 140 -16.30 9.18 24.69
N ARG A 141 -17.12 9.73 25.60
CA ARG A 141 -17.13 9.33 27.02
C ARG A 141 -17.57 7.87 27.21
N VAL A 142 -18.35 7.30 26.29
CA VAL A 142 -18.91 5.94 26.38
C VAL A 142 -17.83 4.86 26.53
N GLN A 143 -16.66 5.05 25.91
CA GLN A 143 -15.52 4.13 26.01
C GLN A 143 -14.67 4.33 27.28
N TYR A 144 -14.79 5.47 27.97
CA TYR A 144 -13.96 5.79 29.13
C TYR A 144 -14.71 5.70 30.47
N ARG A 145 -16.04 5.80 30.47
CA ARG A 145 -16.85 5.75 31.69
C ARG A 145 -16.73 4.40 32.40
N ARG A 146 -16.69 4.42 33.74
CA ARG A 146 -16.63 3.21 34.59
C ARG A 146 -17.91 2.36 34.47
N ARG A 147 -19.08 2.99 34.64
CA ARG A 147 -20.39 2.33 34.56
C ARG A 147 -20.87 2.24 33.11
N LYS A 148 -21.38 1.07 32.69
CA LYS A 148 -21.92 0.81 31.34
C LYS A 148 -20.95 1.23 30.22
N ARG A 149 -19.67 0.90 30.37
CA ARG A 149 -18.65 1.13 29.33
C ARG A 149 -19.03 0.32 28.08
N ASN A 150 -18.96 0.95 26.91
CA ASN A 150 -19.20 0.25 25.65
C ASN A 150 -18.29 0.80 24.53
N ARG A 151 -18.21 0.08 23.41
CA ARG A 151 -17.47 0.51 22.22
C ARG A 151 -18.20 1.66 21.54
N VAL A 152 -17.42 2.57 20.96
CA VAL A 152 -17.95 3.64 20.13
C VAL A 152 -18.15 3.10 18.72
N GLY A 153 -19.28 3.41 18.09
CA GLY A 153 -19.59 2.93 16.73
C GLY A 153 -18.69 3.55 15.65
N PRO A 154 -18.51 2.89 14.49
CA PRO A 154 -17.61 3.36 13.43
C PRO A 154 -17.92 4.76 12.91
N LYS A 155 -19.22 5.13 12.84
CA LYS A 155 -19.69 6.45 12.39
C LYS A 155 -19.25 7.61 13.30
N GLN A 156 -18.77 7.32 14.50
CA GLN A 156 -18.29 8.33 15.45
C GLN A 156 -16.78 8.59 15.32
N HIS A 157 -16.05 7.67 14.69
CA HIS A 157 -14.64 7.88 14.41
C HIS A 157 -14.48 8.97 13.36
N ILE A 158 -13.39 9.72 13.50
CA ILE A 158 -13.02 10.77 12.56
C ILE A 158 -12.09 10.13 11.55
N ALA A 159 -12.47 10.18 10.27
CA ALA A 159 -11.59 9.72 9.20
C ALA A 159 -10.46 10.74 8.99
N ARG A 160 -9.33 10.28 8.46
CA ARG A 160 -8.19 11.15 8.11
C ARG A 160 -8.61 12.35 7.27
N GLU A 161 -9.46 12.12 6.27
CA GLU A 161 -9.94 13.15 5.33
C GLU A 161 -10.85 14.18 6.00
N GLU A 162 -11.68 13.75 6.95
CA GLU A 162 -12.52 14.65 7.75
C GLU A 162 -11.66 15.55 8.65
N ALA A 163 -10.58 15.03 9.23
CA ALA A 163 -9.64 15.81 10.04
C ALA A 163 -8.87 16.86 9.22
N ILE A 164 -8.47 16.50 8.00
CA ILE A 164 -7.84 17.43 7.07
C ILE A 164 -8.80 18.57 6.72
N LYS A 165 -10.04 18.23 6.35
CA LYS A 165 -11.06 19.22 6.03
C LYS A 165 -11.33 20.15 7.22
N TRP A 166 -11.43 19.58 8.43
CA TRP A 166 -11.58 20.36 9.65
C TRP A 166 -10.40 21.31 9.88
N PHE A 167 -9.16 20.86 9.68
CA PHE A 167 -7.97 21.69 9.83
C PHE A 167 -7.96 22.87 8.84
N GLN A 168 -8.28 22.60 7.56
CA GLN A 168 -8.41 23.62 6.53
C GLN A 168 -9.49 24.65 6.84
N THR A 169 -10.68 24.21 7.29
CA THR A 169 -11.76 25.12 7.64
C THR A 169 -11.47 25.95 8.89
N THR A 170 -10.71 25.41 9.86
CA THR A 170 -10.47 26.09 11.14
C THR A 170 -9.31 27.08 11.08
N TYR A 171 -8.25 26.77 10.32
CA TYR A 171 -7.00 27.52 10.34
C TYR A 171 -6.59 28.09 8.98
N ASP A 172 -7.45 28.02 7.96
CA ASP A 172 -7.26 28.56 6.59
C ASP A 172 -5.92 28.15 5.92
N GLY A 173 -5.36 27.00 6.32
CA GLY A 173 -4.08 26.50 5.84
C GLY A 173 -4.16 25.95 4.40
N PRO A 174 -3.06 25.97 3.63
CA PRO A 174 -3.08 25.68 2.20
C PRO A 174 -3.54 24.27 1.87
N ARG A 175 -4.10 24.14 0.65
CA ARG A 175 -4.48 22.86 0.03
C ARG A 175 -3.22 22.02 -0.15
N MET A 176 -2.99 21.10 0.79
CA MET A 176 -2.17 19.88 0.66
C MET A 176 -1.10 19.94 -0.42
N THR A 177 0.17 20.12 -0.04
CA THR A 177 1.24 19.63 -0.90
C THR A 177 1.02 18.13 -1.08
N GLU A 178 0.78 17.70 -2.32
CA GLU A 178 0.70 16.29 -2.66
C GLU A 178 2.03 15.66 -2.25
N ALA A 179 2.04 15.02 -1.08
CA ALA A 179 3.11 14.13 -0.72
C ALA A 179 3.11 13.07 -1.82
N LYS A 180 4.05 13.18 -2.77
CA LYS A 180 4.37 12.15 -3.76
C LYS A 180 4.27 10.83 -3.03
N ASP A 181 3.23 10.06 -3.31
CA ASP A 181 3.03 8.75 -2.71
C ASP A 181 4.33 7.99 -2.96
N LYS A 182 5.15 7.81 -1.93
CA LYS A 182 6.34 6.96 -2.01
C LYS A 182 5.80 5.58 -2.35
N THR A 183 5.88 5.20 -3.62
CA THR A 183 5.44 3.91 -4.12
C THR A 183 6.22 2.87 -3.33
N ASN A 184 5.48 2.02 -2.60
CA ASN A 184 6.11 0.95 -1.85
C ASN A 184 6.73 -0.01 -2.87
N VAL A 185 8.06 -0.11 -2.89
CA VAL A 185 8.83 -0.97 -3.81
C VAL A 185 8.31 -2.42 -3.82
N MET A 186 7.77 -2.91 -2.70
CA MET A 186 7.22 -4.27 -2.62
C MET A 186 5.85 -4.45 -3.33
N ARG A 187 5.24 -3.36 -3.81
CA ARG A 187 4.00 -3.35 -4.59
C ARG A 187 4.21 -3.34 -6.09
N ASP A 188 5.46 -3.28 -6.55
CA ASP A 188 5.77 -3.33 -7.97
C ASP A 188 5.28 -4.66 -8.57
N ILE A 189 4.67 -4.56 -9.74
CA ILE A 189 4.09 -5.68 -10.47
C ILE A 189 5.22 -6.36 -11.25
N ARG A 190 5.27 -7.68 -11.18
CA ARG A 190 6.22 -8.51 -11.94
C ARG A 190 5.54 -9.73 -12.54
N ILE A 191 6.17 -10.28 -13.57
CA ILE A 191 5.76 -11.56 -14.16
C ILE A 191 6.11 -12.69 -13.19
N ALA A 192 5.10 -13.47 -12.79
CA ALA A 192 5.25 -14.63 -11.92
C ALA A 192 5.74 -15.85 -12.69
N LYS A 193 5.09 -16.09 -13.83
CA LYS A 193 5.34 -17.18 -14.75
C LYS A 193 4.66 -16.87 -16.07
N LEU A 194 5.23 -17.39 -17.13
CA LEU A 194 4.61 -17.52 -18.44
C LEU A 194 4.26 -19.00 -18.65
N CYS A 195 2.99 -19.29 -18.89
CA CYS A 195 2.55 -20.62 -19.29
C CYS A 195 2.34 -20.62 -20.80
N LEU A 196 3.02 -21.52 -21.50
CA LEU A 196 2.84 -21.77 -22.92
C LEU A 196 2.07 -23.07 -23.07
N ASN A 197 1.05 -23.07 -23.91
CA ASN A 197 0.20 -24.24 -24.13
C ASN A 197 -0.04 -24.46 -25.62
N ILE A 198 0.11 -25.71 -26.06
CA ILE A 198 -0.29 -26.16 -27.40
C ILE A 198 -1.30 -27.29 -27.20
N CYS A 199 -2.54 -27.04 -27.61
CA CYS A 199 -3.59 -28.05 -27.64
C CYS A 199 -3.76 -28.54 -29.08
N VAL A 200 -3.46 -29.83 -29.31
CA VAL A 200 -3.57 -30.44 -30.64
C VAL A 200 -4.90 -31.19 -30.79
N GLY A 201 -5.46 -31.69 -29.68
CA GLY A 201 -6.75 -32.38 -29.67
C GLY A 201 -6.69 -33.85 -30.07
N GLU A 202 -5.51 -34.37 -30.39
CA GLU A 202 -5.27 -35.76 -30.74
C GLU A 202 -3.99 -36.28 -30.09
N SER A 203 -3.90 -37.60 -29.91
CA SER A 203 -2.67 -38.27 -29.51
C SER A 203 -1.81 -38.65 -30.72
N GLY A 204 -0.59 -39.11 -30.48
CA GLY A 204 0.33 -39.59 -31.53
C GLY A 204 1.38 -38.58 -31.96
N ASP A 205 1.82 -38.67 -33.22
CA ASP A 205 3.01 -38.00 -33.72
C ASP A 205 2.90 -36.48 -33.73
N ARG A 206 1.72 -35.94 -34.02
CA ARG A 206 1.52 -34.49 -34.05
C ARG A 206 1.76 -33.87 -32.67
N LEU A 207 1.35 -34.55 -31.61
CA LEU A 207 1.59 -34.11 -30.23
C LEU A 207 3.07 -34.21 -29.83
N THR A 208 3.79 -35.22 -30.31
CA THR A 208 5.25 -35.33 -30.05
C THR A 208 6.03 -34.26 -30.80
N ARG A 209 5.62 -33.89 -32.02
CA ARG A 209 6.18 -32.76 -32.77
C ARG A 209 5.91 -31.42 -32.08
N ALA A 210 4.69 -31.18 -31.60
CA ALA A 210 4.36 -29.99 -30.81
C ALA A 210 5.21 -29.88 -29.53
N ALA A 211 5.53 -31.01 -28.88
CA ALA A 211 6.43 -31.03 -27.73
C ALA A 211 7.84 -30.57 -28.11
N LYS A 212 8.38 -31.02 -29.26
CA LYS A 212 9.69 -30.57 -29.76
C LYS A 212 9.72 -29.05 -30.02
N VAL A 213 8.64 -28.46 -30.53
CA VAL A 213 8.55 -26.99 -30.72
C VAL A 213 8.66 -26.25 -29.39
N LEU A 214 7.91 -26.69 -28.37
CA LEU A 214 7.98 -26.06 -27.04
C LEU A 214 9.36 -26.27 -26.40
N GLU A 215 9.98 -27.42 -26.61
CA GLU A 215 11.33 -27.68 -26.13
C GLU A 215 12.35 -26.75 -26.80
N GLN A 216 12.30 -26.59 -28.13
CA GLN A 216 13.15 -25.65 -28.87
C GLN A 216 12.96 -24.19 -28.42
N LEU A 217 11.71 -23.78 -28.16
CA LEU A 217 11.40 -22.43 -27.72
C LEU A 217 11.85 -22.16 -26.28
N THR A 218 11.61 -23.11 -25.36
CA THR A 218 11.79 -22.88 -23.91
C THR A 218 13.10 -23.44 -23.34
N ASN A 219 13.76 -24.35 -24.08
CA ASN A 219 14.86 -25.19 -23.61
C ASN A 219 14.51 -25.95 -22.32
N GLN A 220 13.26 -26.42 -22.24
CA GLN A 220 12.74 -27.19 -21.11
C GLN A 220 11.92 -28.37 -21.64
N GLN A 221 12.02 -29.50 -20.94
CA GLN A 221 11.19 -30.67 -21.22
C GLN A 221 9.72 -30.35 -20.90
N PRO A 222 8.82 -30.35 -21.90
CA PRO A 222 7.44 -29.96 -21.68
C PRO A 222 6.61 -31.11 -21.10
N VAL A 223 5.47 -30.77 -20.48
CA VAL A 223 4.61 -31.75 -19.80
C VAL A 223 3.36 -32.02 -20.63
N TYR A 224 3.08 -33.32 -20.84
CA TYR A 224 1.87 -33.77 -21.52
C TYR A 224 0.64 -33.70 -20.61
N SER A 225 -0.41 -33.05 -21.09
CA SER A 225 -1.72 -32.97 -20.45
C SER A 225 -2.63 -34.09 -20.95
N LYS A 226 -3.32 -34.73 -20.01
CA LYS A 226 -4.28 -35.80 -20.29
C LYS A 226 -5.72 -35.27 -20.32
N ALA A 227 -6.56 -35.86 -21.18
CA ALA A 227 -7.98 -35.57 -21.24
C ALA A 227 -8.68 -36.05 -19.96
N ARG A 228 -9.48 -35.16 -19.35
CA ARG A 228 -10.23 -35.47 -18.12
C ARG A 228 -11.46 -36.35 -18.40
N LEU A 229 -12.11 -36.15 -19.55
CA LEU A 229 -13.35 -36.81 -19.96
C LEU A 229 -13.23 -37.32 -21.40
N THR A 230 -14.06 -38.30 -21.74
CA THR A 230 -14.25 -38.74 -23.13
C THR A 230 -15.27 -37.83 -23.79
N VAL A 231 -14.94 -37.25 -24.94
CA VAL A 231 -15.83 -36.36 -25.71
C VAL A 231 -15.82 -36.82 -27.15
N ARG A 232 -16.91 -37.47 -27.58
CA ARG A 232 -17.00 -38.13 -28.90
C ARG A 232 -16.95 -37.13 -30.06
N SER A 233 -17.51 -35.92 -29.90
CA SER A 233 -17.48 -34.87 -30.92
C SER A 233 -16.08 -34.40 -31.28
N PHE A 234 -15.13 -34.48 -30.34
CA PHE A 234 -13.73 -34.14 -30.55
C PHE A 234 -12.84 -35.37 -30.77
N ALA A 235 -13.44 -36.57 -30.86
CA ALA A 235 -12.73 -37.85 -30.95
C ALA A 235 -11.73 -38.15 -29.80
N ILE A 236 -11.87 -37.48 -28.64
CA ILE A 236 -10.96 -37.61 -27.50
C ILE A 236 -11.46 -38.66 -26.50
N ARG A 237 -10.57 -39.56 -26.05
CA ARG A 237 -10.84 -40.52 -24.98
C ARG A 237 -10.26 -40.06 -23.64
N ARG A 238 -10.88 -40.50 -22.54
CA ARG A 238 -10.40 -40.22 -21.18
C ARG A 238 -8.96 -40.71 -20.99
N ASN A 239 -8.14 -39.90 -20.32
CA ASN A 239 -6.71 -40.10 -20.04
C ASN A 239 -5.79 -40.09 -21.28
N GLU A 240 -6.31 -39.85 -22.46
CA GLU A 240 -5.52 -39.65 -23.68
C GLU A 240 -4.70 -38.37 -23.58
N ARG A 241 -3.48 -38.37 -24.11
CA ARG A 241 -2.63 -37.17 -24.15
C ARG A 241 -3.10 -36.30 -25.31
N ILE A 242 -3.49 -35.06 -25.03
CA ILE A 242 -4.16 -34.17 -26.01
C ILE A 242 -3.47 -32.81 -26.19
N ALA A 243 -2.68 -32.42 -25.19
CA ALA A 243 -2.04 -31.11 -25.15
C ALA A 243 -0.67 -31.22 -24.49
N VAL A 244 0.18 -30.26 -24.78
CA VAL A 244 1.51 -30.14 -24.21
C VAL A 244 1.70 -28.71 -23.74
N HIS A 245 2.27 -28.53 -22.54
CA HIS A 245 2.46 -27.21 -21.97
C HIS A 245 3.80 -27.11 -21.27
N CYS A 246 4.31 -25.88 -21.19
CA CYS A 246 5.55 -25.54 -20.50
C CYS A 246 5.34 -24.29 -19.65
N THR A 247 5.97 -24.25 -18.46
CA THR A 247 5.91 -23.09 -17.57
C THR A 247 7.29 -22.48 -17.41
N VAL A 248 7.48 -21.30 -17.99
CA VAL A 248 8.74 -20.55 -17.92
C VAL A 248 8.66 -19.48 -16.84
N ARG A 249 9.77 -19.20 -16.16
CA ARG A 249 9.90 -18.18 -15.12
C ARG A 249 11.22 -17.43 -15.27
N GLY A 250 11.32 -16.27 -14.62
CA GLY A 250 12.54 -15.45 -14.64
C GLY A 250 12.75 -14.73 -15.96
N ASP A 251 13.99 -14.50 -16.34
CA ASP A 251 14.33 -13.67 -17.50
C ASP A 251 13.95 -14.35 -18.82
N LYS A 252 14.11 -15.68 -18.92
CA LYS A 252 13.60 -16.45 -20.08
C LYS A 252 12.11 -16.21 -20.36
N ALA A 253 11.30 -15.99 -19.33
CA ALA A 253 9.88 -15.73 -19.51
C ALA A 253 9.61 -14.32 -20.07
N LYS A 254 10.47 -13.34 -19.76
CA LYS A 254 10.39 -12.00 -20.33
C LYS A 254 10.77 -12.03 -21.80
N ASP A 255 11.89 -12.67 -22.14
CA ASP A 255 12.38 -12.75 -23.52
C ASP A 255 11.36 -13.43 -24.45
N ILE A 256 10.78 -14.55 -24.01
CA ILE A 256 9.78 -15.28 -24.80
C ILE A 256 8.48 -14.48 -24.89
N LEU A 257 8.07 -13.80 -23.81
CA LEU A 257 6.88 -12.95 -23.83
C LEU A 257 7.06 -11.78 -24.80
N GLU A 258 8.22 -11.13 -24.80
CA GLU A 258 8.53 -10.02 -25.70
C GLU A 258 8.49 -10.45 -27.17
N ARG A 259 9.05 -11.61 -27.50
CA ARG A 259 8.91 -12.19 -28.85
C ARG A 259 7.45 -12.43 -29.21
N GLY A 260 6.65 -12.98 -28.31
CA GLY A 260 5.22 -13.21 -28.54
C GLY A 260 4.40 -11.93 -28.70
N LEU A 261 4.70 -10.89 -27.91
CA LEU A 261 4.05 -9.59 -28.00
C LEU A 261 4.40 -8.86 -29.29
N LYS A 262 5.63 -9.03 -29.80
CA LYS A 262 6.05 -8.48 -31.08
C LYS A 262 5.22 -9.01 -32.25
N VAL A 263 4.85 -10.30 -32.23
CA VAL A 263 3.95 -10.90 -33.24
C VAL A 263 2.55 -10.28 -33.20
N LYS A 264 2.13 -9.77 -32.05
CA LYS A 264 0.86 -9.05 -31.87
C LYS A 264 1.01 -7.53 -31.94
N GLU A 265 2.17 -7.04 -32.39
CA GLU A 265 2.46 -5.60 -32.50
C GLU A 265 2.28 -4.83 -31.17
N TYR A 266 2.42 -5.51 -30.03
CA TYR A 266 2.14 -5.00 -28.68
C TYR A 266 0.69 -4.53 -28.47
N GLU A 267 -0.23 -4.94 -29.34
CA GLU A 267 -1.65 -4.60 -29.24
C GLU A 267 -2.44 -5.78 -28.66
N LEU A 268 -3.18 -5.53 -27.58
CA LEU A 268 -4.04 -6.53 -26.95
C LEU A 268 -5.44 -5.97 -26.68
N PRO A 269 -6.52 -6.72 -26.96
CA PRO A 269 -7.86 -6.30 -26.59
C PRO A 269 -8.06 -6.37 -25.08
N ARG A 270 -8.94 -5.53 -24.54
CA ARG A 270 -9.26 -5.51 -23.10
C ARG A 270 -9.79 -6.86 -22.59
N SER A 271 -10.43 -7.65 -23.47
CA SER A 271 -10.95 -8.99 -23.16
C SER A 271 -9.86 -10.01 -22.80
N CYS A 272 -8.61 -9.81 -23.25
CA CYS A 272 -7.48 -10.65 -22.89
C CYS A 272 -7.07 -10.55 -21.42
N PHE A 273 -7.50 -9.50 -20.71
CA PHE A 273 -7.16 -9.27 -19.31
C PHE A 273 -8.25 -9.78 -18.37
N ALA A 274 -7.87 -10.73 -17.53
CA ALA A 274 -8.75 -11.31 -16.51
C ALA A 274 -8.94 -10.37 -15.31
N ALA A 275 -10.01 -10.60 -14.54
CA ALA A 275 -10.32 -9.81 -13.35
C ALA A 275 -9.22 -9.84 -12.27
N ASN A 276 -8.40 -10.90 -12.25
CA ASN A 276 -7.27 -11.08 -11.34
C ASN A 276 -5.96 -10.42 -11.83
N GLY A 277 -6.01 -9.66 -12.94
CA GLY A 277 -4.87 -8.97 -13.52
C GLY A 277 -3.94 -9.85 -14.36
N ASN A 278 -4.23 -11.15 -14.50
CA ASN A 278 -3.51 -11.98 -15.47
C ASN A 278 -4.02 -11.72 -16.88
N PHE A 279 -3.20 -11.99 -17.89
CA PHE A 279 -3.62 -11.85 -19.28
C PHE A 279 -3.03 -12.95 -20.15
N GLY A 280 -3.65 -13.17 -21.30
CA GLY A 280 -3.17 -14.14 -22.26
C GLY A 280 -3.61 -13.81 -23.69
N PHE A 281 -2.90 -14.38 -24.64
CA PHE A 281 -3.15 -14.21 -26.07
C PHE A 281 -2.69 -15.45 -26.83
N GLY A 282 -3.33 -15.72 -27.97
CA GLY A 282 -2.96 -16.82 -28.86
C GLY A 282 -2.16 -16.33 -30.05
N ILE A 283 -1.18 -17.12 -30.47
CA ILE A 283 -0.45 -16.96 -31.73
C ILE A 283 -0.80 -18.14 -32.64
N ASN A 284 -1.08 -17.87 -33.91
CA ASN A 284 -1.47 -18.90 -34.87
C ASN A 284 -0.27 -19.71 -35.37
N GLU A 285 0.90 -19.08 -35.50
CA GLU A 285 2.11 -19.68 -36.05
C GLU A 285 3.32 -19.41 -35.16
N HIS A 286 4.05 -20.46 -34.78
CA HIS A 286 5.27 -20.32 -33.98
C HIS A 286 6.49 -19.85 -34.78
N ILE A 287 6.41 -19.81 -36.11
CA ILE A 287 7.51 -19.37 -36.98
C ILE A 287 7.83 -17.88 -36.72
N ASP A 288 6.79 -17.08 -36.48
CA ASP A 288 6.89 -15.65 -36.17
C ASP A 288 7.69 -15.36 -34.89
N LEU A 289 7.93 -16.37 -34.05
CA LEU A 289 8.74 -16.26 -32.83
C LEU A 289 10.25 -16.36 -33.10
N GLY A 290 10.66 -16.51 -34.36
CA GLY A 290 12.06 -16.59 -34.80
C GLY A 290 12.65 -18.00 -34.78
N ILE A 291 11.80 -19.04 -34.78
CA ILE A 291 12.25 -20.45 -34.89
C ILE A 291 12.38 -20.80 -36.38
N LYS A 292 13.49 -21.45 -36.77
CA LYS A 292 13.67 -21.93 -38.14
C LYS A 292 12.60 -22.99 -38.46
N TYR A 293 11.96 -22.84 -39.61
CA TYR A 293 10.96 -23.78 -40.08
C TYR A 293 11.57 -25.17 -40.33
N ASP A 294 10.91 -26.20 -39.80
CA ASP A 294 11.21 -27.61 -40.04
C ASP A 294 9.97 -28.29 -40.66
N PRO A 295 10.03 -28.72 -41.93
CA PRO A 295 8.93 -29.41 -42.60
C PRO A 295 8.46 -30.68 -41.88
N SER A 296 9.34 -31.34 -41.12
CA SER A 296 9.00 -32.56 -40.40
C SER A 296 8.10 -32.29 -39.18
N ILE A 297 8.18 -31.10 -38.59
CA ILE A 297 7.42 -30.71 -37.41
C ILE A 297 6.06 -30.13 -37.83
N GLY A 298 6.05 -29.28 -38.85
CA GLY A 298 4.85 -28.55 -39.30
C GLY A 298 4.61 -27.26 -38.50
N ILE A 299 3.51 -26.57 -38.78
CA ILE A 299 3.15 -25.29 -38.16
C ILE A 299 2.16 -25.52 -37.02
N PHE A 300 2.40 -24.85 -35.90
CA PHE A 300 1.57 -24.94 -34.69
C PHE A 300 1.28 -23.55 -34.15
N GLY A 301 0.03 -23.34 -33.76
CA GLY A 301 -0.37 -22.24 -32.88
C GLY A 301 -0.11 -22.57 -31.42
N MET A 302 0.01 -21.52 -30.61
CA MET A 302 0.24 -21.65 -29.18
C MET A 302 -0.44 -20.53 -28.39
N ASP A 303 -0.84 -20.86 -27.17
CA ASP A 303 -1.42 -19.91 -26.23
C ASP A 303 -0.37 -19.45 -25.23
N TYR A 304 -0.30 -18.13 -25.06
CA TYR A 304 0.47 -17.46 -24.02
C TYR A 304 -0.47 -17.09 -22.87
N TYR A 305 -0.12 -17.51 -21.66
CA TYR A 305 -0.81 -17.06 -20.45
C TYR A 305 0.18 -16.52 -19.43
N VAL A 306 0.13 -15.21 -19.20
CA VAL A 306 1.00 -14.46 -18.30
C VAL A 306 0.31 -14.31 -16.96
N VAL A 307 0.98 -14.79 -15.91
CA VAL A 307 0.54 -14.58 -14.53
C VAL A 307 1.31 -13.43 -13.94
N LEU A 308 0.62 -12.37 -13.53
CA LEU A 308 1.22 -11.24 -12.82
C LEU A 308 1.15 -11.47 -11.31
N GLN A 309 2.15 -11.01 -10.59
CA GLN A 309 2.14 -11.02 -9.13
C GLN A 309 2.92 -9.85 -8.55
N ARG A 310 2.53 -9.44 -7.34
CA ARG A 310 3.37 -8.61 -6.48
C ARG A 310 4.26 -9.49 -5.60
N THR A 311 5.33 -8.92 -5.06
CA THR A 311 6.16 -9.62 -4.07
C THR A 311 5.34 -9.95 -2.82
N GLY A 312 5.51 -11.14 -2.25
CA GLY A 312 4.76 -11.58 -1.06
C GLY A 312 3.64 -12.60 -1.33
N ASN A 313 3.30 -12.89 -2.58
CA ASN A 313 2.32 -13.93 -2.94
C ASN A 313 2.76 -15.36 -2.56
N ARG A 314 3.98 -15.57 -2.02
CA ARG A 314 4.42 -16.88 -1.50
C ARG A 314 3.61 -17.33 -0.28
N VAL A 315 2.99 -16.41 0.47
CA VAL A 315 2.26 -16.71 1.72
C VAL A 315 1.11 -17.70 1.49
N GLN A 316 0.47 -17.66 0.32
CA GLN A 316 -0.61 -18.59 -0.05
C GLN A 316 -0.12 -19.96 -0.55
N TYR A 317 1.16 -20.12 -0.89
CA TYR A 317 1.69 -21.36 -1.48
C TYR A 317 2.64 -22.13 -0.54
N ARG A 318 3.19 -21.47 0.49
CA ARG A 318 4.14 -22.12 1.42
C ARG A 318 3.44 -23.12 2.33
N ARG A 319 4.09 -24.26 2.60
CA ARG A 319 3.59 -25.30 3.52
C ARG A 319 3.43 -24.83 4.96
N ARG A 320 4.43 -24.11 5.49
CA ARG A 320 4.43 -23.62 6.88
C ARG A 320 3.78 -22.24 6.97
N LYS A 321 2.85 -22.07 7.90
CA LYS A 321 2.13 -20.79 8.15
C LYS A 321 1.52 -20.22 6.87
N GLN A 322 0.84 -21.07 6.12
CA GLN A 322 0.06 -20.66 4.94
C GLN A 322 -1.06 -19.71 5.39
N ASN A 323 -1.26 -18.64 4.65
CA ASN A 323 -2.38 -17.72 4.91
C ASN A 323 -2.84 -17.07 3.59
N ARG A 324 -4.03 -16.46 3.60
CA ARG A 324 -4.58 -15.75 2.46
C ARG A 324 -3.83 -14.44 2.22
N VAL A 325 -3.69 -14.08 0.96
CA VAL A 325 -3.18 -12.77 0.54
C VAL A 325 -4.31 -11.74 0.69
N GLY A 326 -3.99 -10.54 1.19
CA GLY A 326 -5.01 -9.51 1.42
C GLY A 326 -5.52 -8.87 0.11
N PRO A 327 -6.75 -8.34 0.06
CA PRO A 327 -7.34 -7.78 -1.16
C PRO A 327 -6.50 -6.71 -1.85
N LYS A 328 -5.86 -5.84 -1.06
CA LYS A 328 -4.98 -4.76 -1.55
C LYS A 328 -3.69 -5.25 -2.22
N GLN A 329 -3.35 -6.52 -2.06
CA GLN A 329 -2.16 -7.13 -2.65
C GLN A 329 -2.49 -7.80 -3.99
N HIS A 330 -3.76 -8.10 -4.27
CA HIS A 330 -4.18 -8.56 -5.59
C HIS A 330 -4.02 -7.45 -6.62
N ILE A 331 -3.76 -7.85 -7.85
CA ILE A 331 -3.64 -6.97 -9.00
C ILE A 331 -5.02 -6.89 -9.64
N ALA A 332 -5.55 -5.68 -9.76
CA ALA A 332 -6.80 -5.48 -10.49
C ALA A 332 -6.56 -5.47 -12.00
N ARG A 333 -7.59 -5.74 -12.80
CA ARG A 333 -7.52 -5.68 -14.26
C ARG A 333 -6.93 -4.36 -14.78
N GLU A 334 -7.41 -3.23 -14.24
CA GLU A 334 -6.96 -1.90 -14.66
C GLU A 334 -5.49 -1.63 -14.30
N GLU A 335 -5.01 -2.18 -13.18
CA GLU A 335 -3.60 -2.08 -12.78
C GLU A 335 -2.70 -2.89 -13.73
N ALA A 336 -3.16 -4.07 -14.16
CA ALA A 336 -2.44 -4.90 -15.12
C ALA A 336 -2.38 -4.27 -16.52
N ILE A 337 -3.47 -3.64 -16.97
CA ILE A 337 -3.51 -2.88 -18.21
C ILE A 337 -2.49 -1.73 -18.18
N LYS A 338 -2.52 -0.93 -17.10
CA LYS A 338 -1.57 0.18 -16.94
C LYS A 338 -0.12 -0.31 -16.90
N TRP A 339 0.13 -1.44 -16.22
CA TRP A 339 1.45 -2.05 -16.19
C TRP A 339 1.91 -2.49 -17.58
N PHE A 340 1.03 -3.09 -18.39
CA PHE A 340 1.34 -3.48 -19.76
C PHE A 340 1.67 -2.28 -20.65
N GLN A 341 0.87 -1.22 -20.57
CA GLN A 341 1.12 0.06 -21.27
C GLN A 341 2.44 0.71 -20.86
N THR A 342 2.82 0.64 -19.57
CA THR A 342 4.05 1.29 -19.08
C THR A 342 5.31 0.47 -19.34
N THR A 343 5.20 -0.87 -19.37
CA THR A 343 6.38 -1.75 -19.45
C THR A 343 6.76 -2.09 -20.89
N TYR A 344 5.77 -2.21 -21.77
CA TYR A 344 5.95 -2.65 -23.15
C TYR A 344 5.40 -1.64 -24.17
N ASP A 345 5.04 -0.43 -23.72
CA ASP A 345 4.41 0.61 -24.55
C ASP A 345 3.18 0.11 -25.34
N GLY A 346 2.49 -0.90 -24.78
CA GLY A 346 1.46 -1.65 -25.49
C GLY A 346 0.14 -0.89 -25.60
N VAL A 347 -0.57 -1.10 -26.71
CA VAL A 347 -1.86 -0.47 -27.00
C VAL A 347 -3.00 -1.39 -26.60
N ILE A 348 -4.02 -0.84 -25.94
CA ILE A 348 -5.23 -1.59 -25.59
C ILE A 348 -6.33 -1.27 -26.58
N MET A 349 -6.78 -2.29 -27.31
CA MET A 349 -7.94 -2.16 -28.18
C MET A 349 -9.23 -2.21 -27.36
N ASN A 350 -10.16 -1.29 -27.67
CA ASN A 350 -11.49 -1.21 -27.06
C ASN A 350 -12.56 -2.04 -27.81
N ARG A 351 -12.15 -2.93 -28.72
CA ARG A 351 -13.07 -3.79 -29.47
C ARG A 351 -13.48 -5.03 -28.69
#